data_AF-A0A7C2EJ43-F1
#
_entry.id   AF-A0A7C2EJ43-F1
#
_cell.length_a   1.000
_cell.length_b   1.000
_cell.length_c   1.000
_cell.angle_alpha   90.00
_cell.angle_beta   90.00
_cell.angle_gamma   90.00
#
_symmetry.space_group_name_H-M   'P 1'
#
loop_
_entity.id
_entity.type
_entity.pdbx_description
1 polymer ?
#
loop_
_entity_poly.entity_id
_entity_poly.type
_entity_poly.pdbx_seq_one_letter_code
_entity_poly.pdbx_strand_id
1 'polypeptide(L)' 'MTLDPLPPERAEPVAHMMHAIRTGEPLTDLVSLEMNVNVVEILEAAKESARTGRAVTLPRRR' A
#
# COMPACT_ATOMS: atom_id res chain seq x y z
N MET A 1 11.58 26.15 8.39
CA MET A 1 10.62 26.00 7.28
C MET A 1 9.39 25.33 7.87
N THR A 2 8.26 26.01 7.86
CA THR A 2 6.95 25.45 8.25
C THR A 2 6.23 25.00 6.98
N LEU A 3 5.72 23.78 6.99
CA LEU A 3 4.92 23.26 5.88
C LEU A 3 3.45 23.61 6.14
N ASP A 4 2.76 24.02 5.09
CA ASP A 4 1.31 24.19 5.14
C ASP A 4 0.64 22.81 5.31
N PRO A 5 -0.49 22.75 6.05
CA PRO A 5 -1.25 21.52 6.17
C PRO A 5 -1.79 21.09 4.82
N LEU A 6 -1.90 19.78 4.62
CA LEU A 6 -2.56 19.23 3.45
C LEU A 6 -4.07 19.56 3.47
N PRO A 7 -4.72 19.64 2.29
CA PRO A 7 -6.17 19.73 2.22
C PRO A 7 -6.87 18.59 2.97
N PRO A 8 -8.10 18.77 3.47
CA PRO A 8 -8.82 17.75 4.26
C PRO A 8 -8.90 16.39 3.57
N GLU A 9 -9.12 16.37 2.26
CA GLU A 9 -9.19 15.17 1.44
C GLU A 9 -7.85 14.45 1.27
N ARG A 10 -6.73 15.06 1.67
CA ARG A 10 -5.38 14.47 1.63
C ARG A 10 -4.71 14.40 3.01
N ALA A 11 -5.43 14.79 4.07
CA ALA A 11 -4.87 14.90 5.41
C ALA A 11 -4.51 13.54 6.03
N GLU A 12 -5.23 12.48 5.64
CA GLU A 12 -4.97 11.11 6.10
C GLU A 12 -5.32 10.06 5.02
N PRO A 13 -4.76 8.84 5.08
CA PRO A 13 -4.85 7.86 4.01
C PRO A 13 -6.28 7.43 3.61
N VAL A 14 -7.19 7.27 4.57
CA VAL A 14 -8.57 6.84 4.33
C VAL A 14 -9.36 7.95 3.64
N ALA A 15 -9.23 9.20 4.08
CA ALA A 15 -9.84 10.37 3.45
C ALA A 15 -9.37 10.51 1.99
N HIS A 16 -8.08 10.30 1.74
CA HIS A 16 -7.50 10.33 0.40
C HIS A 16 -8.02 9.22 -0.49
N MET A 17 -8.07 7.99 0.02
CA MET A 17 -8.66 6.85 -0.70
C MET A 17 -10.14 7.10 -1.01
N MET A 18 -10.91 7.60 -0.04
CA MET A 18 -12.33 7.91 -0.21
C MET A 18 -12.56 9.04 -1.20
N HIS A 19 -11.66 10.03 -1.25
CA HIS A 19 -11.70 11.11 -2.25
C HIS A 19 -11.47 10.55 -3.65
N ALA A 20 -10.38 9.79 -3.86
CA ALA A 20 -10.06 9.13 -5.11
C ALA A 20 -11.22 8.27 -5.65
N ILE A 21 -11.88 7.48 -4.77
CA ILE A 21 -13.05 6.68 -5.13
C ILE A 21 -14.21 7.56 -5.62
N ARG A 22 -14.47 8.70 -4.95
CA ARG A 22 -15.60 9.59 -5.27
C ARG A 22 -15.36 10.43 -6.53
N THR A 23 -14.13 10.86 -6.77
CA THR A 23 -13.78 11.76 -7.88
C THR A 23 -13.30 11.01 -9.12
N GLY A 24 -12.91 9.74 -8.97
CA GLY A 24 -12.24 8.99 -10.03
C GLY A 24 -10.78 9.40 -10.22
N GLU A 25 -10.23 10.24 -9.33
CA GLU A 25 -8.82 10.59 -9.35
C GLU A 25 -7.96 9.37 -8.95
N PRO A 26 -6.84 9.11 -9.65
CA PRO A 26 -5.97 7.99 -9.31
C PRO A 26 -5.19 8.26 -8.02
N LEU A 27 -5.04 7.22 -7.20
CA LEU A 27 -4.03 7.22 -6.13
C LEU A 27 -2.63 7.21 -6.77
N THR A 28 -1.73 8.04 -6.25
CA THR A 28 -0.35 8.11 -6.74
C THR A 28 0.45 6.85 -6.38
N ASP A 29 1.50 6.55 -7.14
CA ASP A 29 2.25 5.27 -7.07
C ASP A 29 2.60 4.81 -5.65
N LEU A 30 3.06 5.73 -4.79
CA LEU A 30 3.48 5.45 -3.41
C LEU A 30 2.34 5.03 -2.47
N VAL A 31 1.10 5.30 -2.86
CA VAL A 31 -0.12 4.91 -2.12
C VAL A 31 -1.09 4.15 -3.02
N SER A 32 -0.60 3.66 -4.16
CA SER A 32 -1.42 2.91 -5.11
C SER A 32 -1.89 1.59 -4.50
N LEU A 33 -3.05 1.12 -4.94
CA LEU A 33 -3.58 -0.17 -4.51
C LEU A 33 -2.65 -1.32 -4.95
N GLU A 34 -2.06 -1.22 -6.15
CA GLU A 34 -1.11 -2.20 -6.67
C GLU A 34 0.13 -2.35 -5.78
N MET A 35 0.71 -1.23 -5.33
CA MET A 35 1.82 -1.26 -4.38
C MET A 35 1.43 -1.96 -3.06
N ASN A 36 0.23 -1.69 -2.55
CA ASN A 36 -0.25 -2.33 -1.32
C ASN A 36 -0.46 -3.85 -1.49
N VAL A 37 -0.92 -4.31 -2.65
CA VAL A 37 -1.01 -5.75 -2.96
C VAL A 37 0.37 -6.40 -2.93
N ASN A 38 1.38 -5.76 -3.52
CA ASN A 38 2.76 -6.26 -3.49
C ASN A 38 3.32 -6.32 -2.06
N VAL A 39 3.00 -5.33 -1.22
CA VAL A 39 3.38 -5.32 0.20
C VAL A 39 2.73 -6.48 0.95
N VAL A 40 1.44 -6.75 0.73
CA VAL A 40 0.77 -7.89 1.36
C VAL A 40 1.40 -9.21 0.92
N GLU A 41 1.77 -9.37 -0.36
CA GLU A 41 2.46 -10.57 -0.84
C GLU A 41 3.79 -10.80 -0.08
N ILE A 42 4.56 -9.73 0.14
CA ILE A 42 5.81 -9.78 0.93
C ILE A 42 5.53 -10.20 2.38
N LEU A 43 4.50 -9.63 3.01
CA LEU A 43 4.15 -9.96 4.39
C LEU A 43 3.70 -11.41 4.53
N GLU A 44 2.92 -11.94 3.59
CA GLU A 44 2.50 -13.33 3.59
C GLU A 44 3.70 -14.28 3.37
N ALA A 45 4.61 -13.95 2.45
CA ALA A 45 5.85 -14.71 2.26
C ALA A 45 6.74 -14.69 3.50
N ALA A 46 6.83 -13.56 4.21
CA ALA A 46 7.57 -13.45 5.46
C ALA A 46 6.95 -14.31 6.57
N LYS A 47 5.62 -14.30 6.71
CA LYS A 47 4.91 -15.18 7.66
C LYS A 47 5.16 -16.65 7.37
N GLU A 48 5.11 -17.05 6.10
CA GLU A 48 5.41 -18.43 5.69
C GLU A 48 6.88 -18.81 5.95
N SER A 49 7.81 -17.90 5.64
CA SER A 49 9.23 -18.09 5.92
C SER A 49 9.49 -18.28 7.41
N ALA A 50 8.87 -17.46 8.26
CA ALA A 50 8.98 -17.58 9.72
C ALA A 50 8.41 -18.90 10.24
N ARG A 51 7.26 -19.34 9.71
CA ARG A 51 6.61 -20.60 10.09
C ARG A 51 7.43 -21.84 9.70
N THR A 52 8.11 -21.79 8.56
CA THR A 52 8.80 -22.97 7.97
C THR A 52 10.31 -22.98 8.19
N GLY A 53 10.90 -21.84 8.56
CA GLY A 53 12.35 -21.65 8.61
C GLY A 53 13.01 -21.69 7.23
N ARG A 54 12.26 -21.53 6.13
CA ARG A 54 12.77 -21.59 4.76
C ARG A 54 12.50 -20.28 4.02
N ALA A 55 13.44 -19.83 3.20
CA ALA A 55 13.25 -18.68 2.34
C ALA A 55 12.09 -18.93 1.35
N VAL A 56 11.23 -17.93 1.18
CA VAL A 56 10.16 -17.92 0.18
C VAL A 56 10.56 -16.94 -0.93
N THR A 57 10.65 -17.43 -2.17
CA THR A 57 11.00 -16.59 -3.34
C THR A 57 9.78 -15.82 -3.85
N LEU A 58 10.00 -14.55 -4.18
CA LEU A 58 9.01 -13.64 -4.79
C LEU A 58 9.41 -13.24 -6.22
N PRO A 59 8.45 -12.89 -7.10
CA PRO A 59 7.01 -13.10 -6.90
C PRO A 59 6.70 -14.59 -6.85
N ARG A 60 5.65 -14.99 -6.14
CA ARG A 60 5.28 -16.42 -6.10
C ARG A 60 4.93 -16.84 -7.53
N ARG A 61 5.60 -17.87 -8.06
CA ARG A 61 5.21 -18.45 -9.35
C ARG A 61 3.76 -18.92 -9.21
N ARG A 62 2.86 -18.32 -10.00
CA ARG A 62 1.45 -18.75 -10.09
C ARG A 62 1.36 -20.18 -10.60
#